data_AF-A0A0F9NET7-F1
#
_entry.id   AF-A0A0F9NET7-F1
#
_cell.length_a   1.000
_cell.length_b   1.000
_cell.length_c   1.000
_cell.angle_alpha   90.00
_cell.angle_beta   90.00
_cell.angle_gamma   90.00
#
_symmetry.space_group_name_H-M   'P 1'
#
loop_
_entity.id
_entity.type
_entity.pdbx_description
1 polymer ?
#
loop_
_entity_poly.entity_id
_entity_poly.type
_entity_poly.pdbx_seq_one_letter_code
_entity_poly.pdbx_strand_id
1 'polypeptide(L)'
;MITLNIYYVMNVVILQQWIVNQNKRGLKMKIKKLKKIPIIIFAIVIFILSSFRQKLPLPGEGVPIPDYSFYIYHIGEFGLFSMFLMLGFYPEFKLYFLMGISLLYGIFDEVHQYFVPTRFFDVVDILCNSIGVILGVIFSLVVYRIKNKKKIMERINHG
;
A
#
# COMPACT_ATOMS: atom_id res chain seq x y z
N MET A 1 -46.67 -8.66 -36.33
CA MET A 1 -46.19 -7.25 -36.24
C MET A 1 -45.85 -6.84 -34.80
N ILE A 2 -46.68 -7.14 -33.80
CA ILE A 2 -46.47 -6.79 -32.38
C ILE A 2 -45.24 -7.47 -31.76
N THR A 3 -45.02 -8.76 -32.04
CA THR A 3 -43.89 -9.56 -31.49
C THR A 3 -42.51 -9.06 -31.93
N LEU A 4 -42.38 -8.65 -33.20
CA LEU A 4 -41.14 -8.06 -33.75
C LEU A 4 -40.79 -6.73 -33.04
N ASN A 5 -41.80 -5.93 -32.70
CA ASN A 5 -41.61 -4.64 -32.04
C ASN A 5 -41.13 -4.82 -30.59
N ILE A 6 -41.68 -5.80 -29.87
CA ILE A 6 -41.25 -6.16 -28.51
C ILE A 6 -39.79 -6.65 -28.51
N TYR A 7 -39.42 -7.51 -29.45
CA TYR A 7 -38.04 -8.02 -29.57
C TYR A 7 -37.03 -6.89 -29.83
N TYR A 8 -37.38 -5.94 -30.68
CA TYR A 8 -36.53 -4.78 -30.97
C TYR A 8 -36.34 -3.89 -29.73
N VAL A 9 -37.42 -3.55 -29.03
CA VAL A 9 -37.36 -2.73 -27.81
C VAL A 9 -36.52 -3.42 -26.72
N MET A 10 -36.70 -4.73 -26.52
CA MET A 10 -35.89 -5.49 -25.56
C MET A 10 -34.39 -5.44 -25.90
N ASN A 11 -34.02 -5.63 -27.17
CA ASN A 11 -32.62 -5.58 -27.59
C ASN A 11 -31.99 -4.19 -27.34
N VAL A 12 -32.73 -3.10 -27.59
CA VAL A 12 -32.26 -1.74 -27.32
C VAL A 12 -32.04 -1.52 -25.81
N VAL A 13 -32.97 -1.96 -24.96
CA VAL A 13 -32.83 -1.84 -23.49
C VAL A 13 -31.63 -2.65 -22.98
N ILE A 14 -31.46 -3.89 -23.46
CA ILE A 14 -30.31 -4.74 -23.10
C ILE A 14 -29.00 -4.09 -23.54
N LEU A 15 -28.94 -3.55 -24.76
CA LEU A 15 -27.76 -2.87 -25.27
C LEU A 15 -27.42 -1.62 -24.44
N GLN A 16 -28.43 -0.81 -24.06
CA GLN A 16 -28.22 0.34 -23.19
C GLN A 16 -27.71 -0.07 -21.80
N GLN A 17 -28.29 -1.10 -21.18
CA GLN A 17 -27.80 -1.63 -19.91
C GLN A 17 -26.37 -2.16 -20.02
N TRP A 18 -26.04 -2.83 -21.13
CA TRP A 18 -24.70 -3.32 -21.40
C TRP A 18 -23.69 -2.17 -21.52
N ILE A 19 -23.98 -1.13 -22.31
CA ILE A 19 -23.12 0.06 -22.46
C ILE A 19 -22.89 0.74 -21.10
N VAL A 20 -23.96 0.97 -20.32
CA VAL A 20 -23.85 1.58 -18.99
C VAL A 20 -22.99 0.72 -18.05
N ASN A 21 -23.15 -0.60 -18.09
CA ASN A 21 -22.35 -1.52 -17.29
C ASN A 21 -20.87 -1.54 -17.71
N GLN A 22 -20.56 -1.44 -19.01
CA GLN A 22 -19.18 -1.30 -19.48
C GLN A 22 -18.54 -0.01 -18.97
N ASN A 23 -19.26 1.11 -19.02
CA ASN A 23 -18.77 2.39 -18.49
C ASN A 23 -18.53 2.33 -16.96
N LYS A 24 -19.46 1.74 -16.20
CA LYS A 24 -19.29 1.51 -14.75
C LYS A 24 -18.08 0.62 -14.44
N ARG A 25 -17.86 -0.42 -15.25
CA ARG A 25 -16.70 -1.31 -15.11
C ARG A 25 -15.39 -0.58 -15.39
N GLY A 26 -15.33 0.19 -16.47
CA GLY A 26 -14.18 1.02 -16.82
C GLY A 26 -13.84 2.05 -15.74
N LEU A 27 -14.85 2.72 -15.18
CA LEU A 27 -14.68 3.68 -14.08
C LEU A 27 -14.15 3.01 -12.81
N LYS A 28 -14.74 1.86 -12.41
CA LYS A 28 -14.24 1.08 -11.26
C LYS A 28 -12.79 0.66 -11.43
N MET A 29 -12.39 0.25 -12.63
CA MET A 29 -11.00 -0.10 -12.95
C MET A 29 -10.05 1.09 -12.85
N LYS A 30 -10.44 2.26 -13.38
CA LYS A 30 -9.67 3.50 -13.23
C LYS A 30 -9.48 3.89 -11.76
N ILE A 31 -10.55 3.85 -10.96
CA ILE A 31 -10.49 4.14 -9.51
C ILE A 31 -9.56 3.16 -8.78
N LYS A 32 -9.63 1.86 -9.10
CA LYS A 32 -8.73 0.86 -8.52
C LYS A 32 -7.26 1.14 -8.85
N LYS A 33 -6.95 1.56 -10.09
CA LYS A 33 -5.59 1.95 -10.48
C LYS A 33 -5.13 3.20 -9.74
N LEU A 34 -5.98 4.22 -9.64
CA LEU A 34 -5.63 5.49 -8.97
C LEU A 34 -5.25 5.29 -7.50
N LYS A 35 -5.89 4.33 -6.81
CA LYS A 35 -5.57 3.97 -5.43
C LYS A 35 -4.19 3.32 -5.24
N LYS A 36 -3.56 2.82 -6.31
CA LYS A 36 -2.25 2.15 -6.25
C LYS A 36 -1.09 3.11 -6.53
N ILE A 37 -1.35 4.24 -7.18
CA ILE A 37 -0.34 5.27 -7.48
C ILE A 37 0.36 5.79 -6.20
N PRO A 38 -0.36 6.12 -5.10
CA PRO A 38 0.29 6.58 -3.86
C PRO A 38 1.28 5.57 -3.27
N ILE A 39 1.07 4.27 -3.47
CA ILE A 39 1.95 3.21 -2.95
C ILE A 39 3.31 3.27 -3.65
N ILE A 40 3.30 3.40 -4.99
CA ILE A 40 4.51 3.49 -5.81
C ILE A 40 5.24 4.79 -5.50
N ILE A 41 4.51 5.91 -5.41
CA ILE A 41 5.09 7.19 -5.03
C ILE A 41 5.74 7.10 -3.65
N PHE A 42 5.06 6.50 -2.67
CA PHE A 42 5.60 6.38 -1.32
C PHE A 42 6.84 5.48 -1.26
N ALA A 43 6.88 4.39 -2.04
CA ALA A 43 8.09 3.58 -2.19
C ALA A 43 9.27 4.42 -2.72
N ILE A 44 9.03 5.20 -3.78
CA ILE A 44 10.05 6.12 -4.34
C ILE A 44 10.49 7.15 -3.31
N VAL A 45 9.56 7.71 -2.53
CA VAL A 45 9.88 8.65 -1.45
C VAL A 45 10.78 8.00 -0.40
N ILE A 46 10.47 6.77 0.05
CA ILE A 46 11.33 6.03 0.98
C ILE A 46 12.74 5.87 0.39
N PHE A 47 12.85 5.39 -0.85
CA PHE A 47 14.14 5.18 -1.51
C PHE A 47 14.98 6.46 -1.58
N ILE A 48 14.35 7.58 -1.94
CA ILE A 48 15.01 8.89 -2.00
C ILE A 48 15.44 9.34 -0.59
N LEU A 49 14.55 9.28 0.41
CA LEU A 49 14.86 9.70 1.78
C LEU A 49 15.96 8.83 2.42
N SER A 50 16.00 7.55 2.08
CA SER A 50 17.06 6.63 2.51
C SER A 50 18.40 6.96 1.87
N SER A 51 18.41 7.52 0.65
CA SER A 51 19.64 7.94 -0.06
C SER A 51 20.33 9.16 0.55
N PHE A 52 19.60 10.05 1.24
CA PHE A 52 20.15 11.34 1.69
C PHE A 52 20.47 11.43 3.17
N ARG A 53 19.84 10.60 4.01
CA ARG A 53 20.12 10.60 5.44
C ARG A 53 21.56 10.09 5.65
N GLN A 54 22.30 10.69 6.57
CA GLN A 54 23.71 10.37 6.83
C GLN A 54 23.80 9.56 8.12
N LYS A 55 24.55 8.44 8.13
CA LYS A 55 24.83 7.65 9.35
C LYS A 55 26.31 7.67 9.75
N LEU A 56 27.20 7.88 8.79
CA LEU A 56 28.65 8.01 9.03
C LEU A 56 29.05 9.49 9.05
N PRO A 57 29.98 9.91 9.91
CA PRO A 57 30.49 11.28 9.90
C PRO A 57 31.18 11.61 8.58
N LEU A 58 31.10 12.87 8.14
CA LEU A 58 31.90 13.34 7.00
C LEU A 58 33.38 13.43 7.40
N PRO A 59 34.31 13.34 6.43
CA PRO A 59 35.72 13.58 6.70
C PRO A 59 35.93 14.95 7.37
N GLY A 60 36.46 14.95 8.59
CA GLY A 60 36.69 16.16 9.38
C GLY A 60 35.58 16.49 10.40
N GLU A 61 34.46 15.77 10.39
CA GLU A 61 33.49 15.83 11.48
C GLU A 61 33.97 14.97 12.67
N GLY A 62 33.77 15.47 13.89
CA GLY A 62 34.03 14.71 15.10
C GLY A 62 33.10 13.50 15.25
N VAL A 63 33.27 12.72 16.31
CA VAL A 63 32.38 11.58 16.59
C VAL A 63 30.94 12.09 16.78
N PRO A 64 29.99 11.69 15.92
CA PRO A 64 28.62 12.15 16.04
C PRO A 64 27.96 11.56 17.28
N ILE A 65 27.10 12.35 17.93
CA ILE A 65 26.26 11.86 19.03
C ILE A 65 25.27 10.84 18.43
N PRO A 66 25.08 9.66 19.03
CA PRO A 66 24.12 8.68 18.55
C PRO A 66 22.70 9.27 18.51
N ASP A 67 22.14 9.40 17.31
CA ASP A 67 20.75 9.79 17.12
C ASP A 67 19.89 8.54 16.92
N TYR A 68 19.04 8.23 17.91
CA TYR A 68 18.15 7.08 17.86
C TYR A 68 16.86 7.36 17.07
N SER A 69 16.61 8.60 16.64
CA SER A 69 15.43 8.96 15.86
C SER A 69 15.36 8.21 14.52
N PHE A 70 16.52 7.85 13.96
CA PHE A 70 16.65 7.03 12.76
C PHE A 70 15.85 5.73 12.84
N TYR A 71 15.88 5.04 13.98
CA TYR A 71 15.16 3.77 14.16
C TYR A 71 13.64 3.97 14.20
N ILE A 72 13.19 5.09 14.79
CA ILE A 72 11.77 5.44 14.83
C ILE A 72 11.25 5.76 13.43
N TYR A 73 12.06 6.45 12.61
CA TYR A 73 11.70 6.73 11.23
C TYR A 73 11.53 5.46 10.40
N HIS A 74 12.44 4.49 10.53
CA HIS A 74 12.31 3.18 9.87
C HIS A 74 11.00 2.46 10.27
N ILE A 75 10.67 2.43 11.57
CA ILE A 75 9.40 1.85 12.03
C ILE A 75 8.20 2.59 11.41
N GLY A 76 8.23 3.93 11.39
CA GLY A 76 7.15 4.75 10.84
C GLY A 76 6.97 4.59 9.32
N GLU A 77 8.07 4.66 8.57
CA GLU A 77 8.09 4.58 7.10
C GLU A 77 7.58 3.23 6.61
N PHE A 78 8.10 2.13 7.18
CA PHE A 78 7.67 0.79 6.79
C PHE A 78 6.30 0.41 7.36
N GLY A 79 5.90 1.01 8.48
CA GLY A 79 4.52 0.97 8.98
C GLY A 79 3.54 1.59 7.99
N LEU A 80 3.80 2.81 7.53
CA LEU A 80 2.95 3.49 6.55
C LEU A 80 2.98 2.78 5.19
N PHE A 81 4.13 2.30 4.75
CA PHE A 81 4.26 1.58 3.49
C PHE A 81 3.42 0.28 3.48
N SER A 82 3.55 -0.54 4.53
CA SER A 82 2.76 -1.76 4.67
C SER A 82 1.26 -1.46 4.81
N MET A 83 0.88 -0.36 5.48
CA MET A 83 -0.51 0.10 5.52
C MET A 83 -1.05 0.45 4.14
N PHE A 84 -0.30 1.19 3.33
CA PHE A 84 -0.73 1.54 1.98
C PHE A 84 -0.83 0.32 1.06
N LEU A 85 0.11 -0.63 1.16
CA LEU A 85 0.00 -1.92 0.48
C LEU A 85 -1.26 -2.68 0.89
N MET A 86 -1.54 -2.78 2.19
CA MET A 86 -2.75 -3.41 2.71
C MET A 86 -4.02 -2.71 2.20
N LEU A 87 -4.09 -1.38 2.23
CA LEU A 87 -5.26 -0.63 1.75
C LEU A 87 -5.49 -0.78 0.23
N GLY A 88 -4.42 -0.91 -0.55
CA GLY A 88 -4.49 -1.01 -2.00
C GLY A 88 -4.79 -2.41 -2.53
N PHE A 89 -4.38 -3.45 -1.80
CA PHE A 89 -4.36 -4.82 -2.31
C PHE A 89 -5.05 -5.85 -1.41
N TYR A 90 -5.29 -5.58 -0.13
CA TYR A 90 -6.04 -6.50 0.73
C TYR A 90 -7.56 -6.27 0.61
N PRO A 91 -8.41 -7.32 0.55
CA PRO A 91 -8.08 -8.76 0.64
C PRO A 91 -7.88 -9.44 -0.72
N GLU A 92 -7.75 -8.68 -1.82
CA GLU A 92 -7.54 -9.26 -3.16
C GLU A 92 -6.28 -10.13 -3.22
N PHE A 93 -5.24 -9.72 -2.49
CA PHE A 93 -4.01 -10.48 -2.27
C PHE A 93 -3.93 -11.03 -0.84
N LYS A 94 -3.27 -12.18 -0.70
CA LYS A 94 -3.08 -12.86 0.59
C LYS A 94 -2.17 -12.03 1.50
N LEU A 95 -2.48 -12.03 2.79
CA LEU A 95 -1.75 -11.27 3.81
C LEU A 95 -0.24 -11.51 3.80
N TYR A 96 0.18 -12.78 3.80
CA TYR A 96 1.60 -13.14 3.83
C TYR A 96 2.37 -12.65 2.60
N PHE A 97 1.68 -12.53 1.46
CA PHE A 97 2.29 -12.02 0.23
C PHE A 97 2.57 -10.51 0.34
N LEU A 98 1.61 -9.75 0.85
CA LEU A 98 1.77 -8.30 1.08
C LEU A 98 2.81 -7.98 2.16
N MET A 99 2.81 -8.76 3.24
CA MET A 99 3.82 -8.67 4.29
C MET A 99 5.21 -9.03 3.74
N GLY A 100 5.32 -10.10 2.95
CA GLY A 100 6.56 -10.50 2.29
C GLY A 100 7.11 -9.42 1.37
N ILE A 101 6.27 -8.77 0.55
CA ILE A 101 6.68 -7.63 -0.28
C ILE A 101 7.24 -6.50 0.58
N SER A 102 6.55 -6.17 1.69
CA SER A 102 6.98 -5.07 2.57
C SER A 102 8.33 -5.35 3.23
N LEU A 103 8.55 -6.59 3.69
CA LEU A 103 9.81 -7.02 4.29
C LEU A 103 10.95 -7.07 3.27
N LEU A 104 10.69 -7.65 2.09
CA LEU A 104 11.68 -7.70 1.01
C LEU A 104 12.08 -6.29 0.55
N TYR A 105 11.13 -5.34 0.52
CA TYR A 105 11.42 -3.94 0.21
C TYR A 105 12.32 -3.29 1.28
N GLY A 106 12.12 -3.60 2.57
CA GLY A 106 12.98 -3.09 3.64
C GLY A 106 14.39 -3.66 3.60
N ILE A 107 14.53 -4.94 3.27
CA ILE A 107 15.85 -5.55 3.04
C ILE A 107 16.51 -4.92 1.81
N PHE A 108 15.73 -4.71 0.74
CA PHE A 108 16.23 -4.04 -0.46
C PHE A 108 16.72 -2.62 -0.16
N ASP A 109 16.02 -1.85 0.68
CA ASP A 109 16.45 -0.51 1.05
C ASP A 109 17.79 -0.52 1.80
N GLU A 110 17.99 -1.45 2.74
CA GLU A 110 19.29 -1.60 3.44
C GLU A 110 20.42 -2.03 2.51
N VAL A 111 20.15 -2.94 1.57
CA VAL A 111 21.11 -3.32 0.53
C VAL A 111 21.42 -2.13 -0.38
N HIS A 112 20.43 -1.29 -0.71
CA HIS A 112 20.64 -0.07 -1.47
C HIS A 112 21.50 0.94 -0.68
N GLN A 113 21.23 1.14 0.61
CA GLN A 113 22.00 2.04 1.48
C GLN A 113 23.48 1.65 1.57
N TYR A 114 23.83 0.37 1.42
CA TYR A 114 25.23 -0.07 1.32
C TYR A 114 26.00 0.61 0.17
N PHE A 115 25.32 0.99 -0.92
CA PHE A 115 25.92 1.68 -2.06
C PHE A 115 25.89 3.20 -1.94
N VAL A 116 25.26 3.75 -0.89
CA VAL A 116 25.13 5.19 -0.67
C VAL A 116 26.35 5.69 0.12
N PRO A 117 27.11 6.67 -0.39
CA PRO A 117 28.19 7.28 0.38
C PRO A 117 27.66 7.82 1.71
N THR A 118 28.40 7.65 2.80
CA THR A 118 28.03 8.06 4.18
C THR A 118 26.97 7.18 4.88
N ARG A 119 26.65 6.03 4.29
CA ARG A 119 25.81 4.98 4.90
C ARG A 119 26.59 3.68 5.09
N PHE A 120 26.03 2.81 5.91
CA PHE A 120 26.47 1.43 6.07
C PHE A 120 25.24 0.53 6.19
N PHE A 121 25.40 -0.75 5.84
CA PHE A 121 24.35 -1.74 5.99
C PHE A 121 24.08 -2.03 7.47
N ASP A 122 22.85 -1.83 7.93
CA ASP A 122 22.52 -1.94 9.36
C ASP A 122 21.42 -3.00 9.61
N VAL A 123 21.79 -4.07 10.31
CA VAL A 123 20.85 -5.12 10.69
C VAL A 123 19.77 -4.59 11.64
N VAL A 124 20.06 -3.57 12.44
CA VAL A 124 19.08 -2.95 13.33
C VAL A 124 18.00 -2.23 12.53
N ASP A 125 18.35 -1.60 11.41
CA ASP A 125 17.36 -0.98 10.52
C ASP A 125 16.43 -2.03 9.91
N ILE A 126 16.94 -3.21 9.51
CA ILE A 126 16.09 -4.34 9.06
C ILE A 126 15.07 -4.74 10.13
N LEU A 127 15.51 -4.79 11.40
CA LEU A 127 14.61 -5.11 12.51
C LEU A 127 13.56 -4.01 12.71
N CYS A 128 13.96 -2.74 12.68
CA CYS A 128 13.06 -1.59 12.78
C CYS A 128 12.05 -1.55 11.62
N ASN A 129 12.49 -1.78 10.39
CA ASN A 129 11.66 -1.91 9.20
C ASN A 129 10.63 -3.04 9.41
N SER A 130 11.08 -4.20 9.90
CA SER A 130 10.22 -5.35 10.17
C SER A 130 9.17 -5.09 11.25
N ILE A 131 9.54 -4.41 12.34
CA ILE A 131 8.61 -3.96 13.39
C ILE A 131 7.55 -3.02 12.79
N GLY A 132 7.99 -2.04 11.98
CA GLY A 132 7.10 -1.15 11.25
C GLY A 132 6.09 -1.91 10.40
N VAL A 133 6.56 -2.85 9.57
CA VAL A 133 5.69 -3.70 8.73
C VAL A 133 4.65 -4.45 9.57
N ILE A 134 5.05 -5.08 10.67
CA ILE A 134 4.14 -5.83 11.54
C ILE A 134 3.06 -4.90 12.12
N LEU A 135 3.46 -3.73 12.66
CA LEU A 135 2.53 -2.76 13.23
C LEU A 135 1.53 -2.24 12.19
N GLY A 136 2.02 -1.87 11.00
CA GLY A 136 1.18 -1.38 9.91
C GLY A 136 0.18 -2.42 9.39
N VAL A 137 0.61 -3.68 9.31
CA VAL A 137 -0.26 -4.81 8.95
C VAL A 137 -1.34 -5.04 10.02
N ILE A 138 -0.96 -5.11 11.30
CA ILE A 138 -1.91 -5.31 12.42
C ILE A 138 -2.96 -4.20 12.41
N PHE A 139 -2.52 -2.93 12.33
CA PHE A 139 -3.41 -1.78 12.28
C PHE A 139 -4.40 -1.90 11.11
N SER A 140 -3.91 -2.24 9.92
CA SER A 140 -4.74 -2.38 8.72
C SER A 140 -5.78 -3.50 8.86
N LEU A 141 -5.42 -4.63 9.48
CA LEU A 141 -6.34 -5.73 9.76
C LEU A 141 -7.44 -5.34 10.76
N VAL A 142 -7.09 -4.61 11.82
CA VAL A 142 -8.05 -4.10 12.81
C VAL A 142 -9.05 -3.17 12.12
N VAL A 143 -8.58 -2.19 11.36
CA VAL A 143 -9.44 -1.26 10.62
C VAL A 143 -10.35 -2.00 9.63
N TYR A 144 -9.81 -2.98 8.91
CA TYR A 144 -10.58 -3.79 7.96
C TYR A 144 -11.70 -4.57 8.66
N ARG A 145 -11.40 -5.22 9.80
CA ARG A 145 -12.39 -5.96 10.59
C ARG A 145 -13.52 -5.07 11.11
N ILE A 146 -13.19 -3.89 11.63
CA ILE A 146 -14.18 -2.92 12.12
C ILE A 146 -15.12 -2.49 10.99
N LYS A 147 -14.57 -2.13 9.82
CA LYS A 147 -15.38 -1.72 8.66
C LYS A 147 -16.29 -2.83 8.15
N ASN A 148 -15.80 -4.06 8.08
CA ASN A 148 -16.61 -5.20 7.65
C ASN A 148 -17.73 -5.53 8.64
N LYS A 149 -17.45 -5.51 9.96
CA LYS A 149 -18.47 -5.72 10.99
C LYS A 149 -19.60 -4.70 10.86
N LYS A 150 -19.25 -3.41 10.73
CA LYS A 150 -20.23 -2.33 10.55
C LYS A 150 -21.13 -2.55 9.34
N LYS A 151 -20.53 -2.90 8.19
CA LYS A 151 -21.25 -3.19 6.94
C LYS A 151 -22.21 -4.38 7.05
N ILE A 152 -21.85 -5.41 7.82
CA ILE A 152 -22.73 -6.56 8.08
C ILE A 152 -23.94 -6.13 8.92
N MET A 153 -23.72 -5.36 9.99
CA MET A 153 -24.81 -4.87 10.85
C MET A 153 -25.78 -3.95 10.10
N GLU A 154 -25.26 -3.05 9.25
CA GLU A 154 -26.10 -2.19 8.39
C GLU A 154 -27.01 -3.00 7.46
N ARG A 155 -26.53 -4.13 6.93
CA ARG A 155 -27.34 -5.02 6.08
C ARG A 155 -28.42 -5.77 6.84
N ILE A 156 -28.16 -6.14 8.09
CA ILE A 156 -29.13 -6.81 8.96
C ILE A 156 -30.24 -5.84 9.39
N ASN A 157 -29.90 -4.57 9.64
CA ASN A 157 -30.88 -3.57 10.12
C ASN A 157 -31.75 -2.98 9.00
N HIS A 158 -31.35 -3.12 7.73
CA HIS A 158 -32.05 -2.55 6.56
C HIS A 158 -32.60 -3.61 5.59
N GLY A 159 -32.44 -4.91 5.88
CA GLY A 159 -32.97 -6.02 5.10
C GLY A 159 -34.02 -6.77 5.90
#